data_AF-A0A3D1CHE4-F1
#
_entry.id   AF-A0A3D1CHE4-F1
#
_cell.length_a   1.000
_cell.length_b   1.000
_cell.length_c   1.000
_cell.angle_alpha   90.00
_cell.angle_beta   90.00
_cell.angle_gamma   90.00
#
_symmetry.space_group_name_H-M   'P 1'
#
loop_
_entity.id
_entity.type
_entity.pdbx_description
1 polymer ?
#
loop_
_entity_poly.entity_id
_entity_poly.type
_entity_poly.pdbx_seq_one_letter_code
_entity_poly.pdbx_strand_id
1 'polypeptide(L)'
;TLQAAIAAVHAEAPSFEQTDWLQIVGLYDALMQYADSPVVRLNRAVAIAMLQGPEAGLDTIEQLLAEGELNNYHLIYAAKADLCRRLQQFAAARMAYQQALALTQQGPEQRFLQRRLAELSVKTS
;
A
#
# COMPACT_ATOMS: atom_id res chain seq x y z
N THR A 1 10.67 -20.01 -5.28
CA THR A 1 10.48 -18.82 -6.15
C THR A 1 10.65 -17.57 -5.31
N LEU A 2 10.85 -16.38 -5.91
CA LEU A 2 10.98 -15.12 -5.14
C LEU A 2 9.70 -14.79 -4.35
N GLN A 3 8.52 -15.08 -4.90
CA GLN A 3 7.24 -14.97 -4.19
C GLN A 3 7.20 -15.85 -2.92
N ALA A 4 7.71 -17.09 -2.99
CA ALA A 4 7.78 -17.97 -1.82
C ALA A 4 8.77 -17.44 -0.76
N ALA A 5 9.86 -16.81 -1.18
CA ALA A 5 10.80 -16.16 -0.27
C ALA A 5 10.15 -14.95 0.44
N ILE A 6 9.41 -14.11 -0.30
CA ILE A 6 8.64 -12.98 0.29
C ILE A 6 7.64 -13.51 1.33
N ALA A 7 6.89 -14.56 0.99
CA ALA A 7 5.94 -15.17 1.92
C ALA A 7 6.62 -15.77 3.15
N ALA A 8 7.79 -16.40 3.01
CA ALA A 8 8.56 -16.96 4.12
C ALA A 8 9.02 -15.87 5.10
N VAL A 9 9.55 -14.76 4.60
CA VAL A 9 9.97 -13.63 5.45
C VAL A 9 8.80 -13.09 6.27
N HIS A 10 7.61 -12.98 5.68
CA HIS A 10 6.41 -12.61 6.44
C HIS A 10 6.00 -13.67 7.48
N ALA A 11 6.12 -14.96 7.16
CA ALA A 11 5.72 -16.05 8.05
C ALA A 11 6.68 -16.24 9.24
N GLU A 12 7.96 -15.88 9.07
CA GLU A 12 9.00 -15.98 10.10
C GLU A 12 9.00 -14.77 11.06
N ALA A 13 8.38 -13.66 10.66
CA ALA A 13 8.30 -12.45 11.46
C ALA A 13 7.41 -12.65 12.71
N PRO A 14 7.87 -12.28 13.93
CA PRO A 14 7.05 -12.41 15.13
C PRO A 14 5.84 -11.47 15.16
N SER A 15 5.92 -10.35 14.43
CA SER A 15 4.79 -9.48 14.13
C SER A 15 4.99 -8.80 12.78
N PHE A 16 3.93 -8.16 12.27
CA PHE A 16 4.01 -7.40 11.03
C PHE A 16 5.06 -6.27 11.11
N GLU A 17 5.08 -5.53 12.22
CA GLU A 17 6.02 -4.45 12.47
C GLU A 17 7.47 -4.95 12.58
N GLN A 18 7.66 -6.21 12.95
CA GLN A 18 8.97 -6.87 13.09
C GLN A 18 9.38 -7.67 11.86
N THR A 19 8.65 -7.55 10.73
CA THR A 19 9.07 -8.13 9.46
C THR A 19 10.41 -7.53 9.01
N ASP A 20 11.30 -8.35 8.44
CA ASP A 20 12.53 -7.85 7.81
C ASP A 20 12.18 -7.14 6.49
N TRP A 21 11.77 -5.88 6.61
CA TRP A 21 11.37 -5.05 5.48
C TRP A 21 12.53 -4.76 4.52
N LEU A 22 13.76 -4.76 5.01
CA LEU A 22 14.95 -4.60 4.15
C LEU A 22 15.08 -5.80 3.21
N GLN A 23 14.92 -7.01 3.74
CA GLN A 23 14.92 -8.22 2.94
C GLN A 23 13.73 -8.26 1.97
N ILE A 24 12.52 -7.87 2.41
CA ILE A 24 11.34 -7.80 1.53
C ILE A 24 11.59 -6.85 0.35
N VAL A 25 12.16 -5.65 0.58
CA VAL A 25 12.50 -4.72 -0.50
C VAL A 25 13.50 -5.35 -1.47
N GLY A 26 14.57 -5.96 -0.98
CA GLY A 26 15.56 -6.64 -1.83
C GLY A 26 14.98 -7.81 -2.63
N LEU A 27 14.03 -8.54 -2.07
CA LEU A 27 13.32 -9.61 -2.79
C LEU A 27 12.40 -9.05 -3.89
N TYR A 28 11.74 -7.91 -3.67
CA TYR A 28 10.99 -7.23 -4.72
C TYR A 28 11.90 -6.62 -5.79
N ASP A 29 13.05 -6.06 -5.42
CA ASP A 29 14.08 -5.61 -6.38
C ASP A 29 14.51 -6.75 -7.30
N ALA A 30 14.81 -7.91 -6.71
CA ALA A 30 15.13 -9.11 -7.48
C ALA A 30 13.96 -9.56 -8.35
N LEU A 31 12.72 -9.52 -7.84
CA LEU A 31 11.53 -9.94 -8.59
C LEU A 31 11.29 -9.05 -9.80
N MET A 32 11.49 -7.75 -9.69
CA MET A 32 11.35 -6.81 -10.80
C MET A 32 12.33 -7.09 -11.94
N GLN A 33 13.53 -7.62 -11.65
CA GLN A 33 14.49 -8.00 -12.71
C GLN A 33 13.97 -9.14 -13.60
N TYR A 34 13.06 -9.97 -13.10
CA TYR A 34 12.50 -11.12 -13.83
C TYR A 34 11.06 -10.91 -14.30
N ALA A 35 10.27 -10.14 -13.55
CA ALA A 35 8.85 -9.92 -13.77
C ALA A 35 8.43 -8.52 -13.29
N ASP A 36 8.80 -7.51 -14.07
CA ASP A 36 8.37 -6.14 -13.82
C ASP A 36 6.90 -5.96 -14.22
N SER A 37 6.06 -5.70 -13.24
CA SER A 37 4.63 -5.41 -13.45
C SER A 37 4.20 -4.31 -12.49
N PRO A 38 3.16 -3.51 -12.84
CA PRO A 38 2.69 -2.44 -11.97
C PRO A 38 2.33 -2.93 -10.56
N VAL A 39 1.77 -4.13 -10.42
CA VAL A 39 1.44 -4.72 -9.11
C VAL A 39 2.69 -5.04 -8.29
N VAL A 40 3.76 -5.55 -8.93
CA VAL A 40 5.04 -5.78 -8.24
C VAL A 40 5.66 -4.46 -7.80
N ARG A 41 5.63 -3.43 -8.65
CA ARG A 41 6.11 -2.07 -8.32
C ARG A 41 5.33 -1.46 -7.16
N LEU A 42 4.00 -1.62 -7.13
CA LEU A 42 3.16 -1.19 -6.01
C LEU A 42 3.50 -1.91 -4.71
N ASN A 43 3.63 -3.24 -4.73
CA ASN A 43 3.96 -4.00 -3.54
C ASN A 43 5.34 -3.61 -2.97
N ARG A 44 6.31 -3.36 -3.84
CA ARG A 44 7.61 -2.80 -3.46
C ARG A 44 7.48 -1.44 -2.81
N ALA A 45 6.64 -0.54 -3.35
CA ALA A 45 6.39 0.78 -2.76
C ALA A 45 5.83 0.67 -1.33
N VAL A 46 4.94 -0.28 -1.07
CA VAL A 46 4.43 -0.57 0.29
C VAL A 46 5.56 -1.06 1.19
N ALA A 47 6.43 -1.96 0.72
CA ALA A 47 7.59 -2.42 1.49
C ALA A 47 8.56 -1.28 1.83
N ILE A 48 8.81 -0.36 0.90
CA ILE A 48 9.58 0.87 1.15
C ILE A 48 8.90 1.72 2.22
N ALA A 49 7.58 1.86 2.18
CA ALA A 49 6.83 2.61 3.17
C ALA A 49 7.01 2.07 4.60
N MET A 50 7.19 0.75 4.73
CA MET A 50 7.43 0.08 6.00
C MET A 50 8.88 0.17 6.45
N LEU A 51 9.84 0.14 5.51
CA LEU A 51 11.26 0.25 5.81
C LEU A 51 11.71 1.69 6.11
N GLN A 52 11.32 2.63 5.26
CA GLN A 52 11.85 4.00 5.23
C GLN A 52 10.84 5.04 5.70
N GLY A 53 9.60 4.62 5.96
CA GLY A 53 8.53 5.49 6.43
C GLY A 53 7.51 5.86 5.34
N PRO A 54 6.34 6.38 5.75
CA PRO A 54 5.18 6.52 4.87
C PRO A 54 5.39 7.50 3.71
N GLU A 55 6.27 8.50 3.85
CA GLU A 55 6.58 9.47 2.79
C GLU A 55 7.27 8.80 1.58
N ALA A 56 8.31 8.01 1.83
CA ALA A 56 9.06 7.33 0.76
C ALA A 56 8.19 6.37 -0.08
N GLY A 57 7.26 5.67 0.59
CA GLY A 57 6.31 4.81 -0.11
C GLY A 57 5.25 5.60 -0.89
N LEU A 58 4.79 6.73 -0.32
CA LEU A 58 3.80 7.59 -0.95
C LEU A 58 4.32 8.19 -2.24
N ASP A 59 5.56 8.70 -2.26
CA ASP A 59 6.20 9.26 -3.46
C ASP A 59 6.19 8.26 -4.63
N THR A 60 6.53 7.00 -4.35
CA THR A 60 6.52 5.93 -5.36
C THR A 60 5.09 5.60 -5.83
N ILE A 61 4.12 5.57 -4.91
CA ILE A 61 2.70 5.34 -5.26
C ILE A 61 2.17 6.48 -6.14
N GLU A 62 2.55 7.72 -5.88
CA GLU A 62 2.12 8.86 -6.70
C GLU A 62 2.70 8.82 -8.11
N GLN A 63 3.94 8.37 -8.27
CA GLN A 63 4.53 8.10 -9.58
C GLN A 63 3.76 7.01 -10.34
N LEU A 64 3.45 5.88 -9.69
CA LEU A 64 2.68 4.80 -10.30
C LEU A 64 1.26 5.23 -10.71
N LEU A 65 0.63 6.11 -9.93
CA LEU A 65 -0.66 6.72 -10.29
C LEU A 65 -0.54 7.63 -11.52
N ALA A 66 0.55 8.39 -11.63
CA ALA A 66 0.78 9.26 -12.79
C ALA A 66 1.02 8.47 -14.09
N GLU A 67 1.60 7.28 -14.02
CA GLU A 67 1.75 6.36 -15.16
C GLU A 67 0.41 5.77 -15.63
N GLY A 68 -0.54 5.61 -14.70
CA GLY A 68 -1.93 5.31 -15.00
C GLY A 68 -2.31 3.84 -15.17
N GLU A 69 -1.34 2.91 -15.20
CA GLU A 69 -1.60 1.47 -15.34
C GLU A 69 -2.43 0.88 -14.17
N LEU A 70 -2.39 1.53 -13.00
CA LEU A 70 -3.10 1.11 -11.79
C LEU A 70 -4.35 1.94 -11.46
N ASN A 71 -4.81 2.82 -12.36
CA ASN A 71 -5.93 3.73 -12.08
C ASN A 71 -7.27 3.05 -11.79
N ASN A 72 -7.45 1.79 -12.23
CA ASN A 72 -8.63 1.00 -11.92
C ASN A 72 -8.37 -0.05 -10.82
N TYR A 73 -7.20 -0.02 -10.18
CA TYR A 73 -6.78 -1.00 -9.19
C TYR A 73 -6.96 -0.46 -7.77
N HIS A 74 -8.09 -0.77 -7.13
CA HIS A 74 -8.47 -0.23 -5.82
C HIS A 74 -7.34 -0.26 -4.74
N LEU A 75 -6.44 -1.26 -4.76
CA LEU A 75 -5.36 -1.35 -3.76
C LEU A 75 -4.33 -0.22 -3.84
N ILE A 76 -4.08 0.40 -4.99
CA ILE A 76 -3.16 1.56 -5.04
C ILE A 76 -3.73 2.74 -4.25
N TYR A 77 -5.04 2.96 -4.35
CA TYR A 77 -5.73 4.02 -3.62
C TYR A 77 -5.87 3.68 -2.13
N ALA A 78 -6.07 2.41 -1.78
CA ALA A 78 -6.09 1.98 -0.39
C ALA A 78 -4.72 2.18 0.29
N ALA A 79 -3.63 1.85 -0.41
CA ALA A 79 -2.27 2.08 0.05
C ALA A 79 -1.99 3.59 0.19
N LYS A 80 -2.29 4.39 -0.84
CA LYS A 80 -2.18 5.87 -0.78
C LYS A 80 -2.92 6.44 0.43
N ALA A 81 -4.16 6.00 0.65
CA ALA A 81 -4.99 6.48 1.74
C ALA A 81 -4.40 6.19 3.13
N ASP A 82 -3.86 4.98 3.33
CA ASP A 82 -3.22 4.62 4.60
C ASP A 82 -1.95 5.43 4.87
N LEU A 83 -1.11 5.63 3.85
CA LEU A 83 0.12 6.42 3.99
C LEU A 83 -0.19 7.89 4.28
N CYS A 84 -1.12 8.51 3.54
CA CYS A 84 -1.59 9.87 3.83
C CYS A 84 -2.17 9.97 5.25
N ARG A 85 -2.92 8.96 5.72
CA ARG A 85 -3.45 8.93 7.09
C ARG A 85 -2.34 8.89 8.13
N ARG A 86 -1.30 8.07 7.93
CA ARG A 86 -0.12 7.96 8.82
C ARG A 86 0.67 9.27 8.86
N LEU A 87 0.69 10.02 7.76
CA LEU A 87 1.25 11.37 7.64
C LEU A 87 0.32 12.48 8.13
N GLN A 88 -0.84 12.14 8.71
CA GLN A 88 -1.88 13.09 9.14
C GLN A 88 -2.44 14.00 8.03
N GLN A 89 -2.24 13.63 6.76
CA GLN A 89 -2.80 14.29 5.59
C GLN A 89 -4.25 13.82 5.36
N PHE A 90 -5.15 14.14 6.30
CA PHE A 90 -6.48 13.52 6.37
C PHE A 90 -7.37 13.81 5.17
N ALA A 91 -7.26 14.99 4.54
CA ALA A 91 -8.03 15.32 3.33
C ALA A 91 -7.63 14.40 2.16
N ALA A 92 -6.33 14.25 1.91
CA ALA A 92 -5.81 13.36 0.88
C ALA A 92 -6.16 11.88 1.18
N ALA A 93 -6.04 11.47 2.44
CA ALA A 93 -6.44 10.12 2.88
C ALA A 93 -7.91 9.84 2.60
N ARG A 94 -8.81 10.80 2.89
CA ARG A 94 -10.25 10.68 2.63
C ARG A 94 -10.54 10.49 1.14
N MET A 95 -9.95 11.34 0.29
CA MET A 95 -10.14 11.24 -1.16
C MET A 95 -9.67 9.89 -1.70
N ALA A 96 -8.50 9.42 -1.26
CA ALA A 96 -7.96 8.14 -1.69
C ALA A 96 -8.81 6.95 -1.20
N TYR A 97 -9.30 6.97 0.04
CA TYR A 97 -10.21 5.91 0.52
C TYR A 97 -11.55 5.90 -0.24
N GLN A 98 -12.08 7.07 -0.61
CA GLN A 98 -13.30 7.15 -1.44
C GLN A 98 -13.07 6.54 -2.83
N GLN A 99 -11.92 6.82 -3.45
CA GLN A 99 -11.56 6.25 -4.74
C GLN A 99 -11.36 4.73 -4.66
N ALA A 100 -10.68 4.23 -3.61
CA ALA A 100 -10.58 2.79 -3.35
C ALA A 100 -11.96 2.16 -3.23
N LEU A 101 -12.86 2.75 -2.42
CA LEU A 101 -14.20 2.24 -2.18
C LEU A 101 -15.03 2.18 -3.47
N ALA A 102 -14.91 3.17 -4.35
CA ALA A 102 -15.60 3.20 -5.64
C ALA A 102 -15.17 2.08 -6.59
N LEU A 103 -13.94 1.58 -6.45
CA LEU A 103 -13.36 0.53 -7.30
C LEU A 103 -13.45 -0.86 -6.67
N THR A 104 -13.69 -0.97 -5.36
CA THR A 104 -13.81 -2.25 -4.65
C THR A 104 -15.21 -2.87 -4.84
N GLN A 105 -15.23 -4.16 -5.22
CA GLN A 105 -16.48 -4.92 -5.37
C GLN A 105 -16.78 -5.86 -4.19
N GLN A 106 -15.75 -6.20 -3.40
CA GLN A 106 -15.87 -7.20 -2.34
C GLN A 106 -16.42 -6.57 -1.04
N GLY A 107 -17.54 -7.10 -0.56
CA GLY A 107 -18.23 -6.57 0.63
C GLY A 107 -17.37 -6.44 1.90
N PRO A 108 -16.49 -7.40 2.25
CA PRO A 108 -15.58 -7.26 3.38
C PRO A 108 -14.61 -6.08 3.25
N GLU A 109 -14.02 -5.89 2.07
CA GLU A 109 -13.08 -4.79 1.80
C GLU A 109 -13.81 -3.44 1.81
N GLN A 110 -15.02 -3.36 1.24
CA GLN A 110 -15.85 -2.16 1.32
C GLN A 110 -16.11 -1.74 2.77
N ARG A 111 -16.48 -2.69 3.65
CA ARG A 111 -16.70 -2.41 5.08
C ARG A 111 -15.43 -1.92 5.78
N PHE A 112 -14.28 -2.51 5.44
CA PHE A 112 -13.00 -2.05 5.96
C PHE A 112 -12.71 -0.60 5.56
N LEU A 113 -12.87 -0.26 4.27
CA LEU A 113 -12.63 1.09 3.76
C LEU A 113 -13.61 2.13 4.34
N GLN A 114 -14.89 1.77 4.48
CA GLN A 114 -15.92 2.60 5.11
C GLN A 114 -15.58 2.90 6.58
N ARG A 115 -15.12 1.89 7.34
CA ARG A 115 -14.67 2.08 8.72
C ARG A 115 -13.49 3.06 8.77
N ARG A 116 -12.50 2.92 7.90
CA ARG A 116 -11.35 3.85 7.83
C ARG A 116 -11.79 5.28 7.52
N LEU A 117 -12.75 5.46 6.61
CA LEU A 117 -13.34 6.78 6.32
C LEU A 117 -14.02 7.39 7.55
N ALA A 118 -14.80 6.60 8.30
CA ALA A 118 -15.46 7.07 9.52
C ALA A 118 -14.44 7.50 10.59
N GLU A 119 -13.34 6.76 10.75
CA GLU A 119 -12.24 7.09 11.68
C GLU A 119 -11.58 8.45 11.35
N LEU A 120 -11.57 8.88 10.08
CA LEU A 120 -11.01 10.18 9.67
C LEU A 120 -11.93 11.36 10.00
N SER A 121 -13.25 11.18 9.91
CA SER A 121 -14.23 12.23 10.20
C SER A 121 -14.20 12.70 11.65
N VAL A 122 -13.83 11.81 12.58
CA VAL A 122 -13.68 12.14 14.01
C VAL A 122 -12.42 12.98 14.28
N LYS A 123 -11.40 12.90 13.41
CA LYS A 123 -10.10 13.59 13.58
C LYS A 123 -10.02 14.96 12.91
N THR A 124 -11.03 15.35 12.15
CA THR A 124 -11.07 16.65 11.44
C THR A 124 -11.96 17.69 12.12
N SER A 125 -12.60 17.32 13.23
CA SER A 125 -13.45 18.18 14.09
C SER A 125 -12.67 18.61 15.33
#